data_AF-A0A4Q2YU79-F1
#
_entry.id   AF-A0A4Q2YU79-F1
#
_cell.length_a   1.000
_cell.length_b   1.000
_cell.length_c   1.000
_cell.angle_alpha   90.00
_cell.angle_beta   90.00
_cell.angle_gamma   90.00
#
_symmetry.space_group_name_H-M   'P 1'
#
loop_
_entity.id
_entity.type
_entity.pdbx_description
1 polymer ?
#
loop_
_entity_poly.entity_id
_entity_poly.type
_entity_poly.pdbx_seq_one_letter_code
_entity_poly.pdbx_strand_id
1 'polypeptide(L)'
;MLADGPAAEIDEIAEADLPQGVRDAVLAKIPGMKIAEAERKERGGKIFYDVEGTRPDGSPVELDLIEEAGKYRVVEMQRDIVWADAPAPVKAVAAAAPDAFTPARVIESTQEDGTIVYELFAPGKAEEPAAEVNWKDGKAMLRTTRNEY
;
A
#
# COMPACT_ATOMS: atom_id res chain seq x y z
N MET A 1 -5.91 10.21 15.33
CA MET A 1 -6.43 8.84 15.15
C MET A 1 -7.34 8.86 13.94
N LEU A 2 -7.00 8.11 12.90
CA LEU A 2 -7.86 7.89 11.74
C LEU A 2 -9.00 6.93 12.15
N ALA A 3 -10.17 7.00 11.50
CA ALA A 3 -11.22 6.02 11.70
C ALA A 3 -10.89 4.73 10.94
N ASP A 4 -11.36 3.58 11.44
CA ASP A 4 -11.18 2.26 10.82
C ASP A 4 -11.74 2.26 9.39
N GLY A 5 -11.08 1.49 8.51
CA GLY A 5 -11.56 1.28 7.13
C GLY A 5 -12.84 0.42 7.09
N PRO A 6 -13.58 0.41 5.97
CA PRO A 6 -14.73 -0.46 5.82
C PRO A 6 -14.32 -1.95 5.83
N ALA A 7 -15.12 -2.81 6.44
CA ALA A 7 -14.87 -4.26 6.46
C ALA A 7 -14.97 -4.86 5.04
N ALA A 8 -14.08 -5.79 4.71
CA ALA A 8 -14.06 -6.54 3.46
C ALA A 8 -14.29 -8.04 3.72
N GLU A 9 -14.93 -8.73 2.79
CA GLU A 9 -14.85 -10.19 2.70
C GLU A 9 -13.56 -10.56 1.98
N ILE A 10 -12.75 -11.45 2.55
CA ILE A 10 -11.40 -11.78 2.07
C ILE A 10 -11.31 -13.28 1.83
N ASP A 11 -10.88 -13.65 0.62
CA ASP A 11 -10.60 -15.02 0.22
C ASP A 11 -9.15 -15.15 -0.26
N GLU A 12 -8.40 -16.10 0.30
CA GLU A 12 -7.10 -16.49 -0.25
C GLU A 12 -7.28 -17.13 -1.64
N ILE A 13 -6.43 -16.74 -2.60
CA ILE A 13 -6.45 -17.25 -3.97
C ILE A 13 -5.22 -18.12 -4.18
N ALA A 14 -5.45 -19.41 -4.47
CA ALA A 14 -4.39 -20.29 -4.89
C ALA A 14 -3.75 -19.80 -6.20
N GLU A 15 -2.44 -19.99 -6.38
CA GLU A 15 -1.72 -19.50 -7.56
C GLU A 15 -2.36 -19.95 -8.89
N ALA A 16 -2.89 -21.17 -8.93
CA ALA A 16 -3.55 -21.74 -10.10
C ALA A 16 -4.90 -21.07 -10.45
N ASP A 17 -5.53 -20.43 -9.47
CA ASP A 17 -6.83 -19.77 -9.59
C ASP A 17 -6.70 -18.25 -9.75
N LEU A 18 -5.48 -17.71 -9.67
CA LEU A 18 -5.23 -16.28 -9.86
C LEU A 18 -5.65 -15.86 -11.29
N PRO A 19 -6.57 -14.89 -11.45
CA PRO A 19 -7.00 -14.46 -12.77
C PRO A 19 -5.81 -13.98 -13.61
N GLN A 20 -5.73 -14.45 -14.86
CA GLN A 20 -4.61 -14.10 -15.74
C GLN A 20 -4.45 -12.56 -15.88
N GLY A 21 -5.56 -11.82 -15.91
CA GLY A 21 -5.52 -10.36 -15.98
C GLY A 21 -4.91 -9.68 -14.75
N VAL A 22 -5.03 -10.28 -13.56
CA VAL A 22 -4.34 -9.81 -12.34
C VAL A 22 -2.84 -10.02 -12.49
N ARG A 23 -2.43 -11.24 -12.87
CA ARG A 23 -1.03 -11.58 -13.11
C ARG A 23 -0.38 -10.67 -14.17
N ASP A 24 -1.09 -10.41 -15.27
CA ASP A 24 -0.62 -9.54 -16.35
C ASP A 24 -0.44 -8.10 -15.87
N ALA A 25 -1.39 -7.56 -15.10
CA ALA A 25 -1.30 -6.22 -14.54
C ALA A 25 -0.13 -6.07 -13.55
N VAL A 26 0.08 -7.06 -12.68
CA VAL A 26 1.21 -7.12 -11.75
C VAL A 26 2.54 -7.12 -12.51
N LEU A 27 2.70 -8.01 -13.49
CA LEU A 27 3.95 -8.13 -14.25
C LEU A 27 4.20 -6.94 -15.18
N ALA A 28 3.15 -6.24 -15.62
CA ALA A 28 3.28 -4.98 -16.33
C ALA A 28 3.80 -3.85 -15.42
N LYS A 29 3.37 -3.82 -14.15
CA LYS A 29 3.84 -2.84 -13.16
C LYS A 29 5.25 -3.15 -12.66
N ILE A 30 5.55 -4.42 -12.40
CA ILE A 30 6.85 -4.90 -11.91
C ILE A 30 7.31 -6.08 -12.76
N PRO A 31 8.00 -5.80 -13.89
CA PRO A 31 8.56 -6.85 -14.74
C PRO A 31 9.46 -7.81 -13.94
N GLY A 32 9.10 -9.10 -13.96
CA GLY A 32 9.86 -10.15 -13.29
C GLY A 32 9.55 -10.33 -11.79
N MET A 33 8.47 -9.71 -11.28
CA MET A 33 7.98 -10.03 -9.93
C MET A 33 7.66 -11.52 -9.80
N LYS A 34 8.04 -12.10 -8.66
CA LYS A 34 7.62 -13.43 -8.23
C LYS A 34 6.45 -13.27 -7.27
N ILE A 35 5.26 -13.63 -7.73
CA ILE A 35 4.04 -13.66 -6.91
C ILE A 35 4.14 -14.81 -5.92
N ALA A 36 3.85 -14.56 -4.65
CA ALA A 36 3.88 -15.55 -3.59
C ALA A 36 2.47 -15.84 -3.06
N GLU A 37 1.69 -14.80 -2.83
CA GLU A 37 0.35 -14.87 -2.25
C GLU A 37 -0.58 -13.90 -2.97
N ALA A 38 -1.87 -14.20 -2.96
CA ALA A 38 -2.89 -13.31 -3.48
C ALA A 38 -4.19 -13.49 -2.70
N GLU A 39 -4.86 -12.39 -2.41
CA GLU A 39 -6.20 -12.37 -1.83
C GLU A 39 -7.18 -11.71 -2.79
N ARG A 40 -8.43 -12.17 -2.80
CA ARG A 40 -9.56 -11.46 -3.38
C ARG A 40 -10.32 -10.80 -2.23
N LYS A 41 -10.50 -9.48 -2.32
CA LYS A 41 -11.23 -8.70 -1.32
C LYS A 41 -12.50 -8.12 -1.96
N GLU A 42 -13.66 -8.33 -1.34
CA GLU A 42 -14.91 -7.72 -1.77
C GLU A 42 -15.38 -6.69 -0.74
N ARG A 43 -15.56 -5.45 -1.19
CA ARG A 43 -15.93 -4.33 -0.32
C ARG A 43 -16.75 -3.29 -1.06
N GLY A 44 -17.93 -2.98 -0.54
CA GLY A 44 -18.80 -1.94 -1.13
C GLY A 44 -19.22 -2.23 -2.58
N GLY A 45 -19.36 -3.51 -2.94
CA GLY A 45 -19.68 -3.96 -4.30
C GLY A 45 -18.53 -3.83 -5.30
N LYS A 46 -17.31 -3.55 -4.84
CA LYS A 46 -16.07 -3.55 -5.62
C LYS A 46 -15.26 -4.79 -5.29
N ILE A 47 -14.56 -5.30 -6.28
CA ILE A 47 -13.63 -6.42 -6.13
C ILE A 47 -12.21 -5.87 -6.24
N PHE A 48 -11.40 -6.23 -5.25
CA PHE A 48 -9.98 -5.93 -5.19
C PHE A 48 -9.18 -7.21 -5.15
N TYR A 49 -7.93 -7.10 -5.57
CA TYR A 49 -6.93 -8.14 -5.37
C TYR A 49 -5.74 -7.52 -4.69
N ASP A 50 -5.31 -8.15 -3.61
CA ASP A 50 -4.03 -7.89 -3.00
C ASP A 50 -3.07 -8.98 -3.49
N VAL A 51 -1.90 -8.58 -3.98
CA VAL A 51 -0.91 -9.49 -4.53
C VAL A 51 0.44 -9.21 -3.91
N GLU A 52 0.89 -10.15 -3.09
CA GLU A 52 2.18 -10.12 -2.42
C GLU A 52 3.24 -10.92 -3.18
N GLY A 53 4.49 -10.48 -3.06
CA GLY A 53 5.61 -11.21 -3.61
C GLY A 53 6.94 -10.50 -3.48
N THR A 54 7.85 -10.82 -4.39
CA THR A 54 9.21 -10.27 -4.40
C THR A 54 9.55 -9.65 -5.75
N ARG A 55 10.21 -8.49 -5.71
CA ARG A 55 10.80 -7.83 -6.87
C ARG A 55 12.01 -8.63 -7.39
N PRO A 56 12.52 -8.33 -8.60
CA PRO A 56 13.72 -8.99 -9.14
C PRO A 56 14.97 -8.89 -8.27
N ASP A 57 15.07 -7.85 -7.44
CA ASP A 57 16.17 -7.67 -6.47
C ASP A 57 15.96 -8.44 -5.15
N GLY A 58 14.85 -9.17 -5.03
CA GLY A 58 14.48 -9.95 -3.84
C GLY A 58 13.73 -9.16 -2.77
N SER A 59 13.54 -7.85 -2.93
CA SER A 59 12.79 -7.05 -1.96
C SER A 59 11.28 -7.39 -1.97
N PRO A 60 10.61 -7.42 -0.81
CA PRO A 60 9.17 -7.65 -0.74
C PRO A 60 8.38 -6.49 -1.36
N VAL A 61 7.24 -6.81 -1.94
CA VAL A 61 6.30 -5.85 -2.51
C VAL A 61 4.89 -6.40 -2.45
N GLU A 62 3.95 -5.49 -2.26
CA GLU A 62 2.52 -5.73 -2.33
C GLU A 62 1.92 -4.79 -3.38
N LEU A 63 0.90 -5.27 -4.10
CA LEU A 63 0.15 -4.47 -5.06
C LEU A 63 -1.35 -4.69 -4.84
N ASP A 64 -2.08 -3.60 -4.65
CA ASP A 64 -3.52 -3.61 -4.73
C ASP A 64 -3.98 -3.36 -6.16
N LEU A 65 -4.95 -4.15 -6.60
CA LEU A 65 -5.62 -4.03 -7.87
C LEU A 65 -7.12 -3.90 -7.65
N ILE A 66 -7.77 -3.08 -8.48
CA ILE A 66 -9.22 -3.06 -8.59
C ILE A 66 -9.66 -3.77 -9.87
N GLU A 67 -10.76 -4.51 -9.78
CA GLU A 67 -11.47 -5.05 -10.94
C GLU A 67 -12.61 -4.13 -11.37
N GLU A 68 -12.61 -3.76 -12.65
CA GLU A 68 -13.65 -2.94 -13.27
C GLU A 68 -14.02 -3.53 -14.65
N ALA A 69 -15.21 -4.13 -14.75
CA ALA A 69 -15.75 -4.69 -15.99
C ALA A 69 -14.81 -5.72 -16.66
N GLY A 70 -14.24 -6.62 -15.85
CA GLY A 70 -13.31 -7.67 -16.24
C GLY A 70 -11.89 -7.19 -16.53
N LYS A 71 -11.57 -5.93 -16.22
CA LYS A 71 -10.23 -5.36 -16.36
C LYS A 71 -9.63 -5.10 -14.99
N TYR A 72 -8.34 -5.33 -14.87
CA TYR A 72 -7.60 -5.18 -13.62
C TYR A 72 -6.63 -4.02 -13.74
N ARG A 73 -6.59 -3.19 -12.70
CA ARG A 73 -5.76 -2.00 -12.66
C ARG A 73 -5.11 -1.90 -11.29
N VAL A 74 -3.78 -1.78 -11.28
CA VAL A 74 -3.01 -1.53 -10.05
C VAL A 74 -3.36 -0.13 -9.55
N VAL A 75 -3.90 -0.06 -8.33
CA VAL A 75 -4.26 1.20 -7.65
C VAL A 75 -3.21 1.60 -6.62
N GLU A 76 -2.47 0.63 -6.09
CA GLU A 76 -1.43 0.86 -5.09
C GLU A 76 -0.25 -0.09 -5.28
N MET A 77 0.94 0.36 -4.90
CA MET A 77 2.12 -0.49 -4.73
C MET A 77 2.80 -0.12 -3.42
N GLN A 78 2.94 -1.08 -2.52
CA GLN A 78 3.49 -0.85 -1.19
C GLN A 78 4.84 -1.56 -1.01
N ARG A 79 5.69 -0.97 -0.18
CA ARG A 79 6.91 -1.63 0.32
C ARG A 79 7.28 -1.12 1.69
N ASP A 80 7.83 -2.01 2.50
CA ASP A 80 8.56 -1.62 3.69
C ASP A 80 9.85 -0.87 3.34
N ILE A 81 10.08 0.23 4.04
CA ILE A 81 11.35 0.97 4.00
C ILE A 81 11.86 1.20 5.42
N VAL A 82 13.16 1.42 5.57
CA VAL A 82 13.70 1.95 6.83
C VAL A 82 13.38 3.43 6.94
N TRP A 83 13.05 3.92 8.14
CA TRP A 83 12.67 5.33 8.34
C TRP A 83 13.72 6.35 7.88
N ALA A 84 15.01 5.96 7.91
CA ALA A 84 16.09 6.79 7.42
C ALA A 84 15.95 7.17 5.93
N ASP A 85 15.36 6.27 5.13
CA ASP A 85 15.22 6.43 3.68
C ASP A 85 14.04 7.32 3.29
N ALA A 86 13.11 7.59 4.22
CA ALA A 86 12.00 8.49 3.95
C ALA A 86 12.49 9.91 3.59
N PRO A 87 11.83 10.62 2.64
CA PRO A 87 12.23 11.95 2.21
C PRO A 87 12.29 12.97 3.35
N ALA A 88 13.24 13.91 3.28
CA ALA A 88 13.40 14.94 4.31
C ALA A 88 12.10 15.75 4.58
N PRO A 89 11.30 16.16 3.58
CA PRO A 89 10.02 16.83 3.83
C PRO A 89 9.03 15.96 4.62
N VAL A 90 9.00 14.65 4.35
CA VAL A 90 8.12 13.70 5.04
C VAL A 90 8.51 13.59 6.51
N LYS A 91 9.82 13.43 6.78
CA LYS A 91 10.36 13.39 8.14
C LYS A 91 10.08 14.68 8.90
N ALA A 92 10.20 15.83 8.24
CA ALA A 92 9.93 17.14 8.85
C ALA A 92 8.45 17.31 9.22
N VAL A 93 7.53 16.92 8.34
CA VAL A 93 6.09 16.98 8.61
C VAL A 93 5.70 16.03 9.75
N ALA A 94 6.21 14.79 9.74
CA ALA A 94 5.96 13.83 10.81
C ALA A 94 6.48 14.33 12.17
N ALA A 95 7.67 14.95 12.22
CA ALA A 95 8.26 15.48 13.44
C ALA A 95 7.53 16.73 13.98
N ALA A 96 6.82 17.47 13.12
CA ALA A 96 6.05 18.65 13.52
C ALA A 96 4.64 18.30 14.02
N ALA A 97 4.21 17.05 13.90
CA ALA A 97 2.90 16.61 14.38
C ALA A 97 2.81 16.70 15.92
N PRO A 98 1.67 17.09 16.50
CA PRO A 98 1.50 17.21 17.96
C PRO A 98 1.77 15.90 18.73
N ASP A 99 1.53 14.77 18.08
CA ASP A 99 1.70 13.41 18.59
C ASP A 99 2.87 12.68 17.91
N ALA A 100 3.89 13.42 17.45
CA ALA A 100 5.06 12.89 16.76
C ALA A 100 5.75 11.74 17.54
N PHE A 101 6.16 10.72 16.80
CA PHE A 101 6.88 9.56 17.30
C PHE A 101 7.94 9.11 16.29
N THR A 102 8.88 8.27 16.72
CA THR A 102 9.76 7.54 15.79
C THR A 102 9.06 6.24 15.36
N PRO A 103 8.80 6.04 14.06
CA PRO A 103 8.11 4.84 13.59
C PRO A 103 8.93 3.57 13.84
N ALA A 104 8.26 2.49 14.18
CA ALA A 104 8.86 1.16 14.27
C ALA A 104 8.85 0.42 12.92
N ARG A 105 7.89 0.76 12.05
CA ARG A 105 7.77 0.28 10.67
C ARG A 105 7.27 1.45 9.81
N VAL A 106 7.72 1.48 8.55
CA VAL A 106 7.30 2.48 7.58
C VAL A 106 6.98 1.79 6.27
N ILE A 107 5.76 1.96 5.80
CA ILE A 107 5.37 1.53 4.46
C ILE A 107 5.41 2.76 3.55
N GLU A 108 6.10 2.62 2.42
CA GLU A 108 6.02 3.55 1.30
C GLU A 108 4.98 3.01 0.31
N SER A 109 3.83 3.68 0.23
CA SER A 109 2.71 3.33 -0.63
C SER A 109 2.62 4.29 -1.81
N THR A 110 2.87 3.79 -3.02
CA THR A 110 2.72 4.56 -4.27
C THR A 110 1.31 4.38 -4.82
N GLN A 111 0.56 5.48 -4.86
CA GLN A 111 -0.79 5.55 -5.39
C GLN A 111 -0.78 5.66 -6.93
N GLU A 112 -1.91 5.34 -7.55
CA GLU A 112 -2.10 5.47 -9.01
C GLU A 112 -1.80 6.89 -9.54
N ASP A 113 -2.19 7.93 -8.80
CA ASP A 113 -2.05 9.32 -9.22
C ASP A 113 -0.63 9.89 -9.01
N GLY A 114 0.31 9.04 -8.62
CA GLY A 114 1.70 9.37 -8.33
C GLY A 114 1.93 9.96 -6.94
N THR A 115 0.89 10.10 -6.11
CA THR A 115 1.08 10.41 -4.68
C THR A 115 1.79 9.25 -3.99
N ILE A 116 2.74 9.54 -3.11
CA ILE A 116 3.33 8.56 -2.22
C ILE A 116 2.79 8.81 -0.81
N VAL A 117 2.18 7.82 -0.20
CA VAL A 117 1.73 7.83 1.19
C VAL A 117 2.79 7.10 2.01
N TYR A 118 3.32 7.77 3.03
CA TYR A 118 4.18 7.14 4.02
C TYR A 118 3.33 6.81 5.24
N GLU A 119 3.13 5.52 5.47
CA GLU A 119 2.36 4.97 6.58
C GLU A 119 3.30 4.68 7.75
N LEU A 120 3.05 5.32 8.88
CA LEU A 120 3.95 5.35 10.03
C LEU A 120 3.34 4.53 11.17
N PHE A 121 3.93 3.38 11.46
CA PHE A 121 3.47 2.50 12.53
C PHE A 121 4.19 2.84 13.82
N ALA A 122 3.42 3.13 14.88
CA ALA A 122 3.99 3.43 16.19
C ALA A 122 4.56 2.15 16.85
N PRO A 123 5.58 2.28 17.73
CA PRO A 123 6.08 1.13 18.49
C PRO A 123 4.96 0.38 19.22
N GLY A 124 4.89 -0.95 19.02
CA GLY A 124 3.86 -1.80 19.61
C GLY A 124 2.48 -1.73 18.94
N LYS A 125 2.33 -0.98 17.83
CA LYS A 125 1.09 -0.88 17.04
C LYS A 125 1.37 -1.26 15.59
N ALA A 126 1.34 -2.55 15.28
CA ALA A 126 1.69 -3.07 13.96
C ALA A 126 0.50 -3.28 13.02
N GLU A 127 -0.72 -3.31 13.56
CA GLU A 127 -1.94 -3.63 12.79
C GLU A 127 -2.36 -2.49 11.87
N GLU A 128 -2.18 -1.24 12.31
CA GLU A 128 -2.56 -0.06 11.52
C GLU A 128 -1.56 1.08 11.69
N PRO A 129 -1.40 1.95 10.66
CA PRO A 129 -0.57 3.13 10.79
C PRO A 129 -1.16 4.11 11.80
N ALA A 130 -0.30 4.61 12.68
CA ALA A 130 -0.66 5.62 13.66
C ALA A 130 -0.69 7.04 13.06
N ALA A 131 0.07 7.27 11.98
CA ALA A 131 0.05 8.49 11.20
C ALA A 131 0.37 8.20 9.73
N GLU A 132 -0.09 9.07 8.83
CA GLU A 132 0.18 8.97 7.40
C GLU A 132 0.63 10.33 6.86
N VAL A 133 1.60 10.34 5.95
CA VAL A 133 2.10 11.56 5.31
C VAL A 133 2.05 11.39 3.80
N ASN A 134 1.25 12.23 3.14
CA ASN A 134 1.22 12.31 1.69
C ASN A 134 2.43 13.08 1.19
N TRP A 135 3.05 12.60 0.12
CA TRP A 135 4.15 13.25 -0.58
C TRP A 135 3.87 13.28 -2.09
N LYS A 136 3.84 14.48 -2.66
CA LYS A 136 3.64 14.69 -4.10
C LYS A 136 4.35 15.96 -4.54
N ASP A 137 5.05 15.90 -5.68
CA ASP A 137 5.76 17.04 -6.27
C ASP A 137 6.66 17.78 -5.27
N GLY A 138 7.36 17.03 -4.42
CA GLY A 138 8.27 17.56 -3.40
C GLY A 138 7.59 18.11 -2.14
N LYS A 139 6.26 18.09 -2.06
CA LYS A 139 5.48 18.63 -0.93
C LYS A 139 4.95 17.49 -0.07
N ALA A 140 5.23 17.56 1.24
CA ALA A 140 4.71 16.63 2.22
C ALA A 140 3.56 17.27 3.02
N MET A 141 2.56 16.47 3.38
CA MET A 141 1.43 16.92 4.20
C MET A 141 0.93 15.77 5.07
N LEU A 142 0.66 16.05 6.35
CA LEU A 142 0.05 15.09 7.24
C LEU A 142 -1.37 14.78 6.74
N ARG A 143 -1.67 13.50 6.61
CA ARG A 143 -2.98 13.05 6.11
C ARG A 143 -4.01 13.09 7.22
N THR A 144 -5.21 13.59 6.89
CA THR A 144 -6.33 13.70 7.83
C THR A 144 -7.51 12.77 7.50
N THR A 145 -7.47 12.08 6.36
CA THR A 145 -8.49 11.13 5.88
C THR A 145 -7.82 9.99 5.10
N ARG A 146 -8.17 8.72 5.35
CA ARG A 146 -7.67 7.54 4.60
C ARG A 146 -8.22 7.49 3.16
N ASN A 147 -7.61 6.67 2.30
CA ASN A 147 -8.15 6.36 0.96
C ASN A 147 -9.40 5.49 1.07
N GLU A 148 -10.23 5.53 0.03
CA GLU A 148 -11.43 4.68 -0.10
C GLU A 148 -11.16 3.31 -0.71
N TYR A 149 -9.91 3.03 -1.10
CA TYR A 149 -9.43 1.79 -1.71
C TYR A 149 -8.66 0.99 -0.67
#